data_AF-A0A482TL66-F1
#
_entry.id   AF-A0A482TL66-F1
#
_cell.length_a   1.000
_cell.length_b   1.000
_cell.length_c   1.000
_cell.angle_alpha   90.00
_cell.angle_beta   90.00
_cell.angle_gamma   90.00
#
_symmetry.space_group_name_H-M   'P 1'
#
loop_
_entity.id
_entity.type
_entity.pdbx_description
1 polymer ?
#
loop_
_entity_poly.entity_id
_entity_poly.type
_entity_poly.pdbx_seq_one_letter_code
_entity_poly.pdbx_strand_id
1 'polypeptide(L)'
;MSGKRLAVLGAGAVGGSVVELAESYGHTVTAFADSASAVVDTDGIDPASVLKQKHDEGRVGSADPESALHADYDVLVEATPTTLGDAEPGFSHVRHALERGADVVLANKGPVAERYADLMALERENAGSVRFEATVGGAIPVLSTIEDLSPEHVTAARGVLNGTANFVLSRMATEGLDYEHVLAEAQDLGVAEADPSFDVEGTDAALKCVILSNVLAEGEREYTLADANVEGITNIPGSALELAAEDGQTVRLIGESTPDRVRVSPRLVPQNTALAVSGTRNIVQLETKHAGQLNISGRGAGGPETASAVLADIGRLD
;
A
#
# COMPACT_ATOMS: atom_id res chain seq x y z
N MET A 1 -2.75 -24.96 9.46
CA MET A 1 -3.95 -24.10 9.47
C MET A 1 -4.87 -24.63 8.38
N SER A 2 -6.18 -24.64 8.61
CA SER A 2 -7.14 -24.91 7.53
C SER A 2 -6.95 -23.83 6.46
N GLY A 3 -6.93 -24.20 5.19
CA GLY A 3 -6.95 -23.21 4.11
C GLY A 3 -8.21 -22.34 4.22
N LYS A 4 -8.05 -21.05 3.95
CA LYS A 4 -9.17 -20.07 3.91
C LYS A 4 -9.68 -19.95 2.48
N ARG A 5 -10.99 -19.74 2.32
CA ARG A 5 -11.64 -19.41 1.05
C ARG A 5 -11.66 -17.90 0.86
N LEU A 6 -11.18 -17.44 -0.29
CA LEU A 6 -10.96 -16.03 -0.57
C LEU A 6 -11.91 -15.53 -1.66
N ALA A 7 -12.52 -14.37 -1.44
CA ALA A 7 -13.08 -13.55 -2.51
C ALA A 7 -12.14 -12.37 -2.77
N VAL A 8 -11.67 -12.21 -4.01
CA VAL A 8 -10.74 -11.13 -4.39
C VAL A 8 -11.48 -10.11 -5.25
N LEU A 9 -11.58 -8.86 -4.78
CA LEU A 9 -12.16 -7.76 -5.54
C LEU A 9 -11.06 -6.83 -6.05
N GLY A 10 -11.03 -6.62 -7.36
CA GLY A 10 -10.01 -5.86 -8.05
C GLY A 10 -9.04 -6.76 -8.82
N ALA A 11 -9.21 -6.86 -10.15
CA ALA A 11 -8.36 -7.67 -11.02
C ALA A 11 -7.17 -6.89 -11.63
N GLY A 12 -6.59 -5.97 -10.87
CA GLY A 12 -5.34 -5.31 -11.23
C GLY A 12 -4.11 -6.17 -10.90
N ALA A 13 -2.92 -5.56 -10.94
CA ALA A 13 -1.67 -6.27 -10.67
C ALA A 13 -1.65 -6.96 -9.28
N VAL A 14 -2.21 -6.32 -8.26
CA VAL A 14 -2.26 -6.86 -6.89
C VAL A 14 -3.23 -8.04 -6.80
N GLY A 15 -4.51 -7.83 -7.11
CA GLY A 15 -5.51 -8.91 -6.99
C GLY A 15 -5.22 -10.09 -7.91
N GLY A 16 -4.70 -9.86 -9.12
CA GLY A 16 -4.24 -10.94 -9.98
C GLY A 16 -3.09 -11.76 -9.36
N SER A 17 -2.14 -11.08 -8.71
CA SER A 17 -1.04 -11.76 -7.99
C SER A 17 -1.52 -12.49 -6.74
N VAL A 18 -2.54 -11.99 -6.05
CA VAL A 18 -3.19 -12.72 -4.94
C VAL A 18 -3.81 -14.02 -5.46
N VAL A 19 -4.53 -13.96 -6.58
CA VAL A 19 -5.13 -15.14 -7.21
C VAL A 19 -4.07 -16.16 -7.63
N GLU A 20 -2.96 -15.71 -8.20
CA GLU A 20 -1.85 -16.56 -8.60
C GLU A 20 -1.13 -17.23 -7.41
N LEU A 21 -0.93 -16.49 -6.31
CA LEU A 21 -0.11 -16.93 -5.19
C LEU A 21 -0.89 -17.66 -4.08
N ALA A 22 -2.22 -17.49 -4.00
CA ALA A 22 -3.04 -18.01 -2.90
C ALA A 22 -2.82 -19.50 -2.58
N GLU A 23 -2.76 -20.36 -3.60
CA GLU A 23 -2.57 -21.80 -3.43
C GLU A 23 -1.23 -22.12 -2.73
N SER A 24 -0.17 -21.37 -3.06
CA SER A 24 1.15 -21.57 -2.44
C SER A 24 1.20 -21.17 -0.96
N TYR A 25 0.25 -20.32 -0.53
CA TYR A 25 0.02 -19.96 0.88
C TYR A 25 -1.02 -20.86 1.55
N GLY A 26 -1.59 -21.83 0.83
CA GLY A 26 -2.56 -22.79 1.34
C GLY A 26 -4.00 -22.27 1.36
N HIS A 27 -4.32 -21.26 0.56
CA HIS A 27 -5.67 -20.70 0.43
C HIS A 27 -6.30 -21.04 -0.92
N THR A 28 -7.64 -21.01 -0.98
CA THR A 28 -8.41 -21.26 -2.20
C THR A 28 -9.17 -20.00 -2.57
N VAL A 29 -9.07 -19.52 -3.81
CA VAL A 29 -9.90 -18.40 -4.28
C VAL A 29 -11.22 -18.94 -4.83
N THR A 30 -12.34 -18.56 -4.22
CA THR A 30 -13.68 -18.97 -4.63
C THR A 30 -14.41 -17.91 -5.43
N ALA A 31 -13.97 -16.65 -5.38
CA ALA A 31 -14.49 -15.59 -6.22
C ALA A 31 -13.40 -14.59 -6.61
N PHE A 32 -13.48 -14.09 -7.85
CA PHE A 32 -12.61 -13.03 -8.35
C PHE A 32 -13.42 -12.07 -9.22
N ALA A 33 -13.30 -10.78 -8.96
CA ALA A 33 -14.03 -9.75 -9.69
C ALA A 33 -13.13 -8.60 -10.14
N ASP A 34 -13.47 -8.05 -11.31
CA ASP A 34 -13.07 -6.71 -11.71
C ASP A 34 -14.26 -5.75 -11.66
N SER A 35 -14.10 -4.55 -12.23
CA SER A 35 -15.14 -3.53 -12.22
C SER A 35 -16.39 -3.87 -13.05
N ALA A 36 -16.35 -4.91 -13.88
CA ALA A 36 -17.41 -5.21 -14.85
C ALA A 36 -17.82 -6.69 -14.92
N SER A 37 -17.04 -7.59 -14.33
CA SER A 37 -17.27 -9.02 -14.39
C SER A 37 -16.75 -9.73 -13.15
N ALA A 38 -17.33 -10.90 -12.87
CA ALA A 38 -16.87 -11.84 -11.86
C ALA A 38 -16.85 -13.28 -12.38
N VAL A 39 -16.06 -14.09 -11.67
CA VAL A 39 -16.10 -15.55 -11.69
C VAL A 39 -16.26 -16.04 -10.26
N VAL A 40 -17.15 -17.02 -10.05
CA VAL A 40 -17.44 -17.62 -8.76
C VAL A 40 -17.44 -19.13 -8.92
N ASP A 41 -16.65 -19.82 -8.09
CA ASP A 41 -16.60 -21.28 -8.00
C ASP A 41 -16.34 -21.67 -6.55
N THR A 42 -17.30 -22.36 -5.92
CA THR A 42 -17.21 -22.78 -4.51
C THR A 42 -16.10 -23.78 -4.26
N ASP A 43 -15.70 -24.55 -5.28
CA ASP A 43 -14.62 -25.54 -5.19
C ASP A 43 -13.24 -24.91 -5.51
N GLY A 44 -13.22 -23.65 -5.94
CA GLY A 44 -12.03 -22.89 -6.28
C GLY A 44 -11.90 -22.61 -7.77
N ILE A 45 -11.48 -21.39 -8.12
CA ILE A 45 -11.22 -21.00 -9.51
C ILE A 45 -9.84 -21.47 -9.97
N ASP A 46 -9.66 -21.69 -11.28
CA ASP A 46 -8.33 -21.92 -11.87
C ASP A 46 -7.62 -20.57 -12.15
N PRO A 47 -6.56 -20.22 -11.40
CA PRO A 47 -5.85 -18.96 -11.57
C PRO A 47 -5.35 -18.72 -13.00
N ALA A 48 -4.83 -19.76 -13.65
CA ALA A 48 -4.24 -19.63 -14.98
C ALA A 48 -5.31 -19.28 -16.02
N SER A 49 -6.48 -19.93 -15.97
CA SER A 49 -7.59 -19.64 -16.87
C SER A 49 -8.14 -18.24 -16.67
N VAL A 50 -8.41 -17.82 -15.43
CA VAL A 50 -9.06 -16.52 -15.18
C VAL A 50 -8.14 -15.34 -15.47
N LEU A 51 -6.84 -15.45 -15.17
CA LEU A 51 -5.86 -14.40 -15.47
C LEU A 51 -5.60 -14.29 -16.98
N LYS A 52 -5.55 -15.42 -17.68
CA LYS A 52 -5.46 -15.42 -19.15
C LYS A 52 -6.69 -14.76 -19.77
N GLN A 53 -7.89 -15.09 -19.28
CA GLN A 53 -9.12 -14.47 -19.78
C GLN A 53 -9.13 -12.96 -19.51
N LYS A 54 -8.66 -12.51 -18.33
CA LYS A 54 -8.53 -11.09 -18.03
C LYS A 54 -7.59 -10.37 -19.00
N HIS A 55 -6.45 -10.98 -19.31
CA HIS A 55 -5.48 -10.44 -20.25
C HIS A 55 -6.03 -10.39 -21.69
N ASP A 56 -6.61 -11.49 -22.17
CA ASP A 56 -7.00 -11.65 -23.57
C ASP A 56 -8.33 -10.93 -23.89
N GLU A 57 -9.25 -10.86 -22.94
CA GLU A 57 -10.62 -10.40 -23.15
C GLU A 57 -11.02 -9.21 -22.28
N GLY A 58 -10.16 -8.78 -21.36
CA GLY A 58 -10.42 -7.64 -20.46
C GLY A 58 -11.40 -7.94 -19.31
N ARG A 59 -11.83 -9.19 -19.13
CA ARG A 59 -12.83 -9.63 -18.15
C ARG A 59 -12.40 -10.92 -17.45
N VAL A 60 -12.74 -11.09 -16.18
CA VAL A 60 -12.39 -12.30 -15.39
C VAL A 60 -13.42 -13.42 -15.52
N GLY A 61 -14.61 -13.13 -16.03
CA GLY A 61 -15.71 -14.10 -16.13
C GLY A 61 -16.92 -13.57 -16.89
N SER A 62 -18.10 -14.06 -16.52
CA SER A 62 -19.39 -13.65 -17.11
C SER A 62 -20.46 -13.28 -16.09
N ALA A 63 -20.18 -13.45 -14.79
CA ALA A 63 -21.10 -13.04 -13.73
C ALA A 63 -20.99 -11.52 -13.49
N ASP A 64 -22.00 -10.96 -12.83
CA ASP A 64 -21.95 -9.58 -12.33
C ASP A 64 -20.93 -9.46 -11.18
N PRO A 65 -20.14 -8.37 -11.06
CA PRO A 65 -19.22 -8.14 -9.95
C PRO A 65 -19.81 -8.39 -8.56
N GLU A 66 -21.07 -8.05 -8.34
CA GLU A 66 -21.78 -8.23 -7.07
C GLU A 66 -21.88 -9.73 -6.68
N SER A 67 -21.83 -10.64 -7.66
CA SER A 67 -21.82 -12.08 -7.41
C SER A 67 -20.62 -12.52 -6.57
N ALA A 68 -19.47 -11.84 -6.68
CA ALA A 68 -18.29 -12.16 -5.88
C ALA A 68 -18.44 -11.75 -4.41
N LEU A 69 -19.13 -10.63 -4.13
CA LEU A 69 -19.45 -10.19 -2.77
C LEU A 69 -20.38 -11.18 -2.05
N HIS A 70 -21.27 -11.83 -2.79
CA HIS A 70 -22.20 -12.83 -2.25
C HIS A 70 -21.71 -14.28 -2.32
N ALA A 71 -20.49 -14.51 -2.82
CA ALA A 71 -19.91 -15.85 -2.88
C ALA A 71 -19.67 -16.44 -1.49
N ASP A 72 -19.49 -17.76 -1.40
CA ASP A 72 -19.11 -18.41 -0.15
C ASP A 72 -17.59 -18.29 0.06
N TYR A 73 -17.18 -17.44 1.00
CA TYR A 73 -15.79 -17.15 1.35
C TYR A 73 -15.64 -16.86 2.84
N ASP A 74 -14.43 -17.05 3.34
CA ASP A 74 -14.06 -16.77 4.73
C ASP A 74 -13.41 -15.37 4.85
N VAL A 75 -12.67 -14.95 3.82
CA VAL A 75 -11.95 -13.67 3.77
C VAL A 75 -12.21 -12.93 2.47
N LEU A 76 -12.54 -11.65 2.57
CA LEU A 76 -12.56 -10.71 1.45
C LEU A 76 -11.19 -10.03 1.30
N VAL A 77 -10.60 -10.11 0.11
CA VAL A 77 -9.44 -9.31 -0.27
C VAL A 77 -9.91 -8.11 -1.09
N GLU A 78 -9.76 -6.91 -0.52
CA GLU A 78 -10.12 -5.64 -1.15
C GLU A 78 -8.90 -5.02 -1.82
N ALA A 79 -8.77 -5.25 -3.13
CA ALA A 79 -7.65 -4.81 -3.96
C ALA A 79 -8.11 -3.93 -5.14
N THR A 80 -9.25 -3.25 -5.00
CA THR A 80 -9.68 -2.26 -5.98
C THR A 80 -8.78 -1.01 -5.94
N PRO A 81 -8.75 -0.20 -7.02
CA PRO A 81 -7.98 1.03 -7.04
C PRO A 81 -8.33 1.97 -5.87
N THR A 82 -7.35 2.73 -5.42
CA THR A 82 -7.55 3.73 -4.36
C THR A 82 -8.41 4.89 -4.86
N THR A 83 -9.59 5.05 -4.25
CA THR A 83 -10.46 6.21 -4.44
C THR A 83 -10.29 7.17 -3.27
N LEU A 84 -10.07 8.45 -3.57
CA LEU A 84 -10.05 9.53 -2.58
C LEU A 84 -11.42 10.20 -2.47
N GLY A 85 -11.73 10.74 -1.29
CA GLY A 85 -12.98 11.43 -1.03
C GLY A 85 -14.03 10.59 -0.28
N ASP A 86 -14.66 9.62 -0.94
CA ASP A 86 -15.70 8.77 -0.31
C ASP A 86 -15.24 7.33 -0.01
N ALA A 87 -14.04 6.96 -0.48
CA ALA A 87 -13.47 5.62 -0.38
C ALA A 87 -14.32 4.50 -1.02
N GLU A 88 -15.23 4.84 -1.94
CA GLU A 88 -16.07 3.86 -2.62
C GLU A 88 -15.41 3.32 -3.91
N PRO A 89 -15.68 2.07 -4.30
CA PRO A 89 -16.56 1.10 -3.63
C PRO A 89 -15.89 0.31 -2.47
N GLY A 90 -14.60 0.54 -2.23
CA GLY A 90 -13.81 -0.24 -1.27
C GLY A 90 -14.43 -0.25 0.14
N PHE A 91 -14.93 0.88 0.62
CA PHE A 91 -15.58 0.94 1.93
C PHE A 91 -16.88 0.12 1.99
N SER A 92 -17.71 0.19 0.95
CA SER A 92 -18.92 -0.65 0.86
C SER A 92 -18.60 -2.15 0.77
N HIS A 93 -17.51 -2.53 0.11
CA HIS A 93 -17.06 -3.93 0.09
C HIS A 93 -16.70 -4.43 1.49
N VAL A 94 -15.94 -3.63 2.26
CA VAL A 94 -15.56 -3.96 3.64
C VAL A 94 -16.80 -4.13 4.51
N ARG A 95 -17.73 -3.18 4.44
CA ARG A 95 -19.02 -3.25 5.14
C ARG A 95 -19.76 -4.54 4.84
N HIS A 96 -19.92 -4.86 3.56
CA HIS A 96 -20.64 -6.06 3.16
C HIS A 96 -20.02 -7.33 3.75
N ALA A 97 -18.69 -7.46 3.71
CA ALA A 97 -17.99 -8.62 4.23
C ALA A 97 -18.07 -8.74 5.76
N LEU A 98 -17.91 -7.63 6.49
CA LEU A 98 -18.00 -7.65 7.95
C LEU A 98 -19.42 -7.95 8.45
N GLU A 99 -20.45 -7.38 7.82
CA GLU A 99 -21.86 -7.62 8.19
C GLU A 99 -22.30 -9.09 8.06
N ARG A 100 -21.61 -9.88 7.21
CA ARG A 100 -21.82 -11.33 7.07
C ARG A 100 -20.85 -12.17 7.91
N GLY A 101 -19.98 -11.54 8.69
CA GLY A 101 -19.01 -12.19 9.56
C GLY A 101 -17.75 -12.73 8.87
N ALA A 102 -17.43 -12.25 7.66
CA ALA A 102 -16.18 -12.57 6.98
C ALA A 102 -15.07 -11.58 7.37
N ASP A 103 -13.83 -12.06 7.39
CA ASP A 103 -12.67 -11.19 7.59
C ASP A 103 -12.38 -10.36 6.33
N VAL A 104 -11.66 -9.25 6.49
CA VAL A 104 -11.29 -8.36 5.39
C VAL A 104 -9.80 -8.05 5.41
N VAL A 105 -9.15 -8.19 4.26
CA VAL A 105 -7.75 -7.78 4.06
C VAL A 105 -7.69 -6.74 2.94
N LEU A 106 -7.22 -5.53 3.24
CA LEU A 106 -7.15 -4.43 2.30
C LEU A 106 -5.74 -4.24 1.72
N ALA A 107 -5.66 -4.14 0.39
CA ALA A 107 -4.57 -3.49 -0.32
C ALA A 107 -4.95 -2.06 -0.77
N ASN A 108 -6.24 -1.73 -0.72
CA ASN A 108 -6.76 -0.41 -1.02
C ASN A 108 -6.55 0.56 0.16
N LYS A 109 -5.85 1.67 -0.09
CA LYS A 109 -5.56 2.70 0.92
C LYS A 109 -6.77 3.58 1.25
N GLY A 110 -7.76 3.70 0.36
CA GLY A 110 -8.87 4.65 0.48
C GLY A 110 -9.64 4.50 1.80
N PRO A 111 -10.22 3.31 2.09
CA PRO A 111 -10.96 3.07 3.33
C PRO A 111 -10.13 3.32 4.60
N VAL A 112 -8.83 3.00 4.55
CA VAL A 112 -7.92 3.10 5.70
C VAL A 112 -7.42 4.54 5.93
N ALA A 113 -7.26 5.33 4.86
CA ALA A 113 -6.72 6.69 4.95
C ALA A 113 -7.80 7.76 5.14
N GLU A 114 -8.98 7.57 4.56
CA GLU A 114 -10.07 8.58 4.55
C GLU A 114 -11.15 8.29 5.59
N ARG A 115 -11.29 7.03 6.02
CA ARG A 115 -12.40 6.56 6.87
C ARG A 115 -11.94 5.60 7.96
N TYR A 116 -10.77 5.87 8.54
CA TYR A 116 -10.14 4.97 9.52
C TYR A 116 -11.04 4.70 10.73
N ALA A 117 -11.60 5.76 11.34
CA ALA A 117 -12.45 5.61 12.51
C ALA A 117 -13.72 4.81 12.21
N ASP A 118 -14.33 5.04 11.04
CA ASP A 118 -15.50 4.31 10.57
C ASP A 118 -15.18 2.83 10.29
N LEU A 119 -14.02 2.56 9.67
CA LEU A 119 -13.54 1.20 9.38
C LEU A 119 -13.34 0.41 10.67
N MET A 120 -12.64 1.00 11.65
CA MET A 120 -12.41 0.36 12.95
C MET A 120 -13.69 0.26 13.80
N ALA A 121 -14.66 1.16 13.62
CA ALA A 121 -15.98 1.04 14.24
C ALA A 121 -16.75 -0.16 13.68
N LEU A 122 -16.75 -0.30 12.36
CA LEU A 122 -17.40 -1.40 11.67
C LEU A 122 -16.80 -2.76 12.05
N GLU A 123 -15.47 -2.86 12.18
CA GLU A 123 -14.80 -4.06 12.69
C GLU A 123 -15.29 -4.42 14.11
N ARG A 124 -15.28 -3.45 15.05
CA ARG A 124 -15.72 -3.67 16.44
C ARG A 124 -17.19 -4.09 16.57
N GLU A 125 -18.03 -3.69 15.64
CA GLU A 125 -19.47 -4.00 15.62
C GLU A 125 -19.78 -5.40 15.06
N ASN A 126 -18.82 -6.04 14.39
CA ASN A 126 -18.99 -7.31 13.69
C ASN A 126 -18.03 -8.39 14.20
N ALA A 127 -18.19 -9.62 13.71
CA ALA A 127 -17.38 -10.77 14.14
C ALA A 127 -16.08 -10.94 13.33
N GLY A 128 -16.03 -10.41 12.10
CA GLY A 128 -14.85 -10.47 11.25
C GLY A 128 -13.80 -9.42 11.66
N SER A 129 -12.55 -9.69 11.32
CA SER A 129 -11.42 -8.82 11.57
C SER A 129 -10.94 -8.10 10.30
N VAL A 130 -10.24 -6.99 10.47
CA VAL A 130 -9.70 -6.17 9.40
C VAL A 130 -8.17 -6.14 9.47
N ARG A 131 -7.50 -6.43 8.36
CA ARG A 131 -6.05 -6.29 8.20
C ARG A 131 -5.72 -5.46 6.96
N PHE A 132 -4.60 -4.74 6.94
CA PHE A 132 -4.26 -3.80 5.87
C PHE A 132 -2.75 -3.51 5.73
N GLU A 133 -1.87 -4.48 6.01
CA GLU A 133 -0.41 -4.34 5.87
C GLU A 133 -0.02 -3.87 4.47
N ALA A 134 -0.66 -4.42 3.44
CA ALA A 134 -0.41 -4.11 2.04
C ALA A 134 -0.60 -2.62 1.67
N THR A 135 -1.30 -1.85 2.51
CA THR A 135 -1.54 -0.41 2.27
C THR A 135 -0.31 0.45 2.53
N VAL A 136 0.67 -0.03 3.31
CA VAL A 136 1.88 0.69 3.66
C VAL A 136 3.12 -0.15 3.39
N GLY A 137 4.03 0.35 2.55
CA GLY A 137 5.34 -0.28 2.37
C GLY A 137 5.38 -1.52 1.47
N GLY A 138 4.27 -1.92 0.84
CA GLY A 138 4.24 -3.02 -0.12
C GLY A 138 4.51 -4.37 0.56
N ALA A 139 5.66 -4.98 0.30
CA ALA A 139 6.08 -6.23 0.96
C ALA A 139 6.77 -6.02 2.31
N ILE A 140 6.98 -4.77 2.73
CA ILE A 140 7.67 -4.45 3.99
C ILE A 140 6.67 -4.63 5.13
N PRO A 141 6.96 -5.44 6.17
CA PRO A 141 6.06 -5.66 7.31
C PRO A 141 6.12 -4.45 8.26
N VAL A 142 5.43 -3.36 7.91
CA VAL A 142 5.50 -2.11 8.67
C VAL A 142 4.51 -2.14 9.83
N LEU A 143 3.24 -2.37 9.51
CA LEU A 143 2.14 -2.29 10.47
C LEU A 143 2.22 -3.44 11.48
N SER A 144 2.53 -4.63 11.02
CA SER A 144 2.81 -5.79 11.88
C SER A 144 4.00 -5.57 12.81
N THR A 145 5.06 -4.90 12.35
CA THR A 145 6.18 -4.58 13.25
C THR A 145 5.76 -3.56 14.31
N ILE A 146 4.91 -2.60 13.97
CA ILE A 146 4.35 -1.65 14.94
C ILE A 146 3.44 -2.37 15.94
N GLU A 147 2.60 -3.31 15.48
CA GLU A 147 1.78 -4.18 16.32
C GLU A 147 2.64 -4.99 17.31
N ASP A 148 3.70 -5.64 16.83
CA ASP A 148 4.63 -6.44 17.65
C ASP A 148 5.42 -5.60 18.68
N LEU A 149 5.63 -4.30 18.39
CA LEU A 149 6.29 -3.36 19.29
C LEU A 149 5.33 -2.67 20.28
N SER A 150 4.02 -2.83 20.08
CA SER A 150 2.96 -1.95 20.57
C SER A 150 3.06 -0.51 20.04
N PRO A 151 2.00 0.06 19.44
CA PRO A 151 2.05 1.41 18.85
C PRO A 151 2.50 2.49 19.85
N GLU A 152 2.06 2.42 21.10
CA GLU A 152 2.47 3.31 22.19
C GLU A 152 3.99 3.39 22.44
N HIS A 153 4.80 2.43 21.96
CA HIS A 153 6.26 2.42 22.11
C HIS A 153 7.00 3.00 20.90
N VAL A 154 6.30 3.30 19.81
CA VAL A 154 6.84 3.92 18.60
C VAL A 154 6.63 5.44 18.69
N THR A 155 7.71 6.20 18.69
CA THR A 155 7.67 7.67 18.84
C THR A 155 7.65 8.41 17.50
N ALA A 156 8.13 7.77 16.44
CA ALA A 156 8.08 8.29 15.08
C ALA A 156 8.25 7.16 14.06
N ALA A 157 7.60 7.31 12.91
CA ALA A 157 7.89 6.54 11.70
C ALA A 157 8.35 7.51 10.61
N ARG A 158 9.51 7.24 10.00
CA ARG A 158 10.06 8.03 8.89
C ARG A 158 10.46 7.12 7.75
N GLY A 159 10.26 7.53 6.50
CA GLY A 159 10.59 6.63 5.41
C GLY A 159 10.59 7.23 4.03
N VAL A 160 11.23 6.50 3.12
CA VAL A 160 11.06 6.66 1.68
C VAL A 160 9.98 5.67 1.28
N LEU A 161 8.77 6.18 1.08
CA LEU A 161 7.55 5.38 0.95
C LEU A 161 6.97 5.37 -0.47
N ASN A 162 7.59 6.08 -1.42
CA ASN A 162 7.18 6.13 -2.81
C ASN A 162 8.35 5.78 -3.74
N GLY A 163 8.21 4.66 -4.47
CA GLY A 163 9.26 4.12 -5.32
C GLY A 163 9.54 4.98 -6.56
N THR A 164 8.50 5.56 -7.16
CA THR A 164 8.60 6.43 -8.35
C THR A 164 9.38 7.70 -8.03
N ALA A 165 9.00 8.42 -6.98
CA ALA A 165 9.71 9.62 -6.53
C ALA A 165 11.14 9.30 -6.10
N ASN A 166 11.38 8.16 -5.44
CA ASN A 166 12.73 7.74 -5.07
C ASN A 166 13.60 7.43 -6.30
N PHE A 167 13.03 6.78 -7.32
CA PHE A 167 13.70 6.50 -8.58
C PHE A 167 14.12 7.81 -9.25
N VAL A 168 13.19 8.76 -9.40
CA VAL A 168 13.45 10.06 -10.03
C VAL A 168 14.57 10.80 -9.30
N LEU A 169 14.46 10.98 -7.96
CA LEU A 169 15.50 11.66 -7.19
C LEU A 169 16.86 10.95 -7.25
N SER A 170 16.87 9.62 -7.21
CA SER A 170 18.10 8.82 -7.30
C SER A 170 18.80 9.00 -8.65
N ARG A 171 18.03 8.97 -9.75
CA ARG A 171 18.52 9.13 -11.12
C ARG A 171 19.05 10.55 -11.35
N MET A 172 18.26 11.57 -10.99
CA MET A 172 18.69 12.97 -11.09
C MET A 172 20.00 13.22 -10.33
N ALA A 173 20.13 12.70 -9.09
CA ALA A 173 21.34 12.87 -8.29
C ALA A 173 22.56 12.12 -8.84
N THR A 174 22.36 10.97 -9.51
CA THR A 174 23.46 10.16 -10.04
C THR A 174 23.96 10.67 -11.38
N GLU A 175 23.05 11.18 -12.21
CA GLU A 175 23.36 11.54 -13.61
C GLU A 175 23.42 13.04 -13.88
N GLY A 176 23.03 13.87 -12.91
CA GLY A 176 22.99 15.32 -13.09
C GLY A 176 21.95 15.76 -14.12
N LEU A 177 20.88 14.99 -14.28
CA LEU A 177 19.82 15.24 -15.26
C LEU A 177 18.66 16.01 -14.64
N ASP A 178 17.99 16.82 -15.45
CA ASP A 178 16.82 17.58 -15.05
C ASP A 178 15.59 16.67 -14.82
N TYR A 179 14.68 17.13 -13.96
CA TYR A 179 13.48 16.42 -13.55
C TYR A 179 12.64 15.89 -14.73
N GLU A 180 12.37 16.75 -15.72
CA GLU A 180 11.51 16.40 -16.87
C GLU A 180 12.08 15.23 -17.67
N HIS A 181 13.41 15.20 -17.86
CA HIS A 181 14.06 14.14 -18.61
C HIS A 181 14.01 12.81 -17.87
N VAL A 182 14.33 12.82 -16.57
CA VAL A 182 14.29 11.63 -15.73
C VAL A 182 12.88 11.08 -15.57
N LEU A 183 11.87 11.96 -15.48
CA LEU A 183 10.48 11.55 -15.41
C LEU A 183 10.03 10.85 -16.70
N ALA A 184 10.40 11.38 -17.87
CA ALA A 184 10.10 10.75 -19.16
C ALA A 184 10.72 9.34 -19.25
N GLU A 185 11.98 9.18 -18.82
CA GLU A 185 12.61 7.85 -18.75
C GLU A 185 11.90 6.91 -17.77
N ALA A 186 11.46 7.43 -16.62
CA ALA A 186 10.70 6.64 -15.65
C ALA A 186 9.38 6.12 -16.26
N GLN A 187 8.72 6.91 -17.12
CA GLN A 187 7.52 6.51 -17.85
C GLN A 187 7.83 5.44 -18.90
N ASP A 188 8.89 5.62 -19.69
CA ASP A 188 9.33 4.65 -20.70
C ASP A 188 9.69 3.28 -20.09
N LEU A 189 10.26 3.29 -18.89
CA LEU A 189 10.60 2.10 -18.12
C LEU A 189 9.41 1.48 -17.38
N GLY A 190 8.23 2.11 -17.42
CA GLY A 190 7.04 1.68 -16.67
C GLY A 190 7.16 1.84 -15.15
N VAL A 191 8.10 2.66 -14.68
CA VAL A 191 8.25 3.01 -13.26
C VAL A 191 7.22 4.07 -12.86
N ALA A 192 6.88 4.98 -13.77
CA ALA A 192 5.87 6.01 -13.59
C ALA A 192 4.71 5.83 -14.58
N GLU A 193 3.49 6.14 -14.16
CA GLU A 193 2.33 6.18 -15.05
C GLU A 193 2.34 7.44 -15.95
N ALA A 194 1.44 7.47 -16.94
CA ALA A 194 1.30 8.61 -17.85
C ALA A 194 0.95 9.90 -17.09
N ASP A 195 0.13 9.80 -16.04
CA ASP A 195 -0.08 10.85 -15.05
C ASP A 195 0.59 10.44 -13.72
N PRO A 196 1.81 10.94 -13.44
CA PRO A 196 2.57 10.57 -12.25
C PRO A 196 2.27 11.46 -11.05
N SER A 197 1.27 12.36 -11.13
CA SER A 197 1.02 13.40 -10.13
C SER A 197 0.85 12.82 -8.72
N PHE A 198 0.15 11.70 -8.61
CA PHE A 198 -0.08 11.00 -7.34
C PHE A 198 1.21 10.60 -6.61
N ASP A 199 2.27 10.29 -7.38
CA ASP A 199 3.59 9.92 -6.85
C ASP A 199 4.47 11.16 -6.60
N VAL A 200 4.64 12.00 -7.64
CA VAL A 200 5.65 13.08 -7.64
C VAL A 200 5.22 14.31 -6.85
N GLU A 201 3.91 14.51 -6.65
CA GLU A 201 3.37 15.53 -5.74
C GLU A 201 3.35 15.05 -4.29
N GLY A 202 3.61 13.76 -4.05
CA GLY A 202 3.75 13.18 -2.70
C GLY A 202 2.46 12.65 -2.08
N THR A 203 1.34 12.64 -2.81
CA THR A 203 0.03 12.18 -2.31
C THR A 203 0.05 10.71 -1.87
N ASP A 204 0.66 9.81 -2.65
CA ASP A 204 0.78 8.39 -2.26
C ASP A 204 1.56 8.21 -0.95
N ALA A 205 2.68 8.93 -0.80
CA ALA A 205 3.47 8.90 0.43
C ALA A 205 2.68 9.50 1.61
N ALA A 206 1.86 10.53 1.35
CA ALA A 206 1.07 11.18 2.38
C ALA A 206 -0.03 10.25 2.90
N LEU A 207 -0.75 9.54 2.03
CA LEU A 207 -1.74 8.53 2.43
C LEU A 207 -1.10 7.45 3.29
N LYS A 208 0.07 6.94 2.92
CA LYS A 208 0.81 5.95 3.73
C LYS A 208 1.16 6.51 5.11
N CYS A 209 1.56 7.78 5.20
CA CYS A 209 1.87 8.43 6.47
C CYS A 209 0.61 8.68 7.32
N VAL A 210 -0.53 8.99 6.70
CA VAL A 210 -1.83 9.12 7.37
C VAL A 210 -2.24 7.79 7.99
N ILE A 211 -2.16 6.69 7.23
CA ILE A 211 -2.44 5.34 7.74
C ILE A 211 -1.53 5.02 8.91
N LEU A 212 -0.22 5.26 8.78
CA LEU A 212 0.73 5.07 9.88
C LEU A 212 0.38 5.89 11.12
N SER A 213 0.02 7.16 10.96
CA SER A 213 -0.34 8.01 12.08
C SER A 213 -1.63 7.56 12.77
N ASN A 214 -2.62 7.07 12.02
CA ASN A 214 -3.83 6.48 12.59
C ASN A 214 -3.55 5.21 13.40
N VAL A 215 -2.68 4.33 12.90
CA VAL A 215 -2.22 3.14 13.62
C VAL A 215 -1.49 3.53 14.91
N LEU A 216 -0.60 4.52 14.84
CA LEU A 216 0.17 5.01 16.00
C LEU A 216 -0.68 5.74 17.04
N ALA A 217 -1.79 6.35 16.63
CA ALA A 217 -2.66 7.11 17.53
C ALA A 217 -3.67 6.25 18.31
N GLU A 218 -3.82 4.96 17.95
CA GLU A 218 -4.70 4.01 18.63
C GLU A 218 -6.13 4.53 18.92
N GLY A 219 -6.65 5.37 18.02
CA GLY A 219 -7.98 5.97 18.11
C GLY A 219 -8.09 7.21 19.02
N GLU A 220 -7.00 7.70 19.63
CA GLU A 220 -6.99 8.96 20.38
C GLU A 220 -7.23 10.18 19.49
N ARG A 221 -6.78 10.10 18.23
CA ARG A 221 -7.00 11.07 17.18
C ARG A 221 -7.07 10.36 15.83
N GLU A 222 -7.95 10.83 14.97
CA GLU A 222 -7.96 10.48 13.56
C GLU A 222 -7.16 11.52 12.76
N TYR A 223 -6.35 11.03 11.82
CA TYR A 223 -5.63 11.81 10.83
C TYR A 223 -6.24 11.55 9.46
N THR A 224 -6.34 12.60 8.67
CA THR A 224 -6.76 12.56 7.28
C THR A 224 -5.69 13.19 6.40
N LEU A 225 -5.86 13.10 5.07
CA LEU A 225 -4.94 13.77 4.14
C LEU A 225 -4.89 15.30 4.36
N ALA A 226 -5.97 15.90 4.87
CA ALA A 226 -6.02 17.33 5.19
C ALA A 226 -5.09 17.73 6.38
N ASP A 227 -4.72 16.77 7.24
CA ASP A 227 -3.76 16.97 8.32
C ASP A 227 -2.29 16.89 7.85
N ALA A 228 -2.06 16.38 6.63
CA ALA A 228 -0.72 16.17 6.09
C ALA A 228 -0.17 17.44 5.42
N ASN A 229 1.05 17.83 5.79
CA ASN A 229 1.81 18.84 5.05
C ASN A 229 2.63 18.15 3.94
N VAL A 230 2.26 18.39 2.68
CA VAL A 230 2.80 17.68 1.52
C VAL A 230 3.52 18.65 0.58
N GLU A 231 4.78 18.34 0.27
CA GLU A 231 5.59 18.98 -0.76
C GLU A 231 6.20 17.88 -1.63
N GLY A 232 5.98 17.97 -2.95
CA GLY A 232 6.47 17.01 -3.92
C GLY A 232 7.92 17.24 -4.35
N ILE A 233 8.32 16.56 -5.42
CA ILE A 233 9.69 16.59 -5.96
C ILE A 233 9.84 17.41 -7.24
N THR A 234 8.74 17.93 -7.79
CA THR A 234 8.67 18.57 -9.12
C THR A 234 9.55 19.81 -9.27
N ASN A 235 9.81 20.53 -8.18
CA ASN A 235 10.54 21.80 -8.19
C ASN A 235 11.98 21.70 -7.70
N ILE A 236 12.54 20.48 -7.60
CA ILE A 236 13.92 20.30 -7.13
C ILE A 236 14.89 20.43 -8.32
N PRO A 237 15.75 21.46 -8.35
CA PRO A 237 16.72 21.61 -9.42
C PRO A 237 17.87 20.61 -9.27
N GLY A 238 18.43 20.13 -10.40
CA GLY A 238 19.59 19.24 -10.39
C GLY A 238 20.78 19.81 -9.61
N SER A 239 21.00 21.12 -9.70
CA SER A 239 22.06 21.82 -8.95
C SER A 239 21.93 21.73 -7.43
N ALA A 240 20.71 21.59 -6.90
CA ALA A 240 20.52 21.35 -5.46
C ALA A 240 20.94 19.93 -5.06
N LEU A 241 20.76 18.95 -5.95
CA LEU A 241 21.19 17.57 -5.73
C LEU A 241 22.70 17.45 -5.83
N GLU A 242 23.33 18.15 -6.78
CA GLU A 242 24.78 18.22 -6.91
C GLU A 242 25.41 18.82 -5.65
N LEU A 243 24.90 19.98 -5.19
CA LEU A 243 25.40 20.62 -3.97
C LEU A 243 25.20 19.74 -2.72
N ALA A 244 24.07 19.03 -2.64
CA ALA A 244 23.85 18.07 -1.57
C ALA A 244 24.90 16.94 -1.61
N ALA A 245 25.23 16.44 -2.80
CA ALA A 245 26.21 15.37 -2.96
C ALA A 245 27.63 15.82 -2.56
N GLU A 246 28.01 17.07 -2.85
CA GLU A 246 29.28 17.65 -2.42
C GLU A 246 29.44 17.69 -0.89
N ASP A 247 28.33 17.83 -0.14
CA ASP A 247 28.30 17.81 1.33
C ASP A 247 28.04 16.40 1.93
N GLY A 248 28.17 15.34 1.11
CA GLY A 248 27.93 13.96 1.54
C GLY A 248 26.47 13.66 1.89
N GLN A 249 25.54 14.46 1.37
CA GLN A 249 24.09 14.31 1.51
C GLN A 249 23.47 13.82 0.20
N THR A 250 22.21 13.43 0.27
CA THR A 250 21.33 13.19 -0.88
C THR A 250 19.94 13.70 -0.55
N VAL A 251 19.10 13.92 -1.56
CA VAL A 251 17.71 14.33 -1.33
C VAL A 251 16.78 13.13 -1.51
N ARG A 252 15.87 12.96 -0.56
CA ARG A 252 14.81 11.94 -0.61
C ARG A 252 13.47 12.58 -0.27
N LEU A 253 12.40 12.07 -0.88
CA LEU A 253 11.03 12.36 -0.45
C LEU A 253 10.77 11.58 0.84
N ILE A 254 10.82 12.26 1.99
CA ILE A 254 10.68 11.63 3.29
C ILE A 254 9.26 11.87 3.80
N GLY A 255 8.56 10.77 4.04
CA GLY A 255 7.37 10.72 4.88
C GLY A 255 7.77 10.68 6.35
N GLU A 256 7.08 11.43 7.19
CA GLU A 256 7.26 11.51 8.64
C GLU A 256 5.89 11.50 9.33
N SER A 257 5.68 10.48 10.16
CA SER A 257 4.53 10.31 11.03
C SER A 257 5.00 10.36 12.49
N THR A 258 4.54 11.36 13.23
CA THR A 258 4.72 11.49 14.68
C THR A 258 3.36 11.72 15.34
N PRO A 259 3.24 11.63 16.67
CA PRO A 259 1.99 11.93 17.38
C PRO A 259 1.42 13.32 17.07
N ASP A 260 2.25 14.30 16.70
CA ASP A 260 1.78 15.66 16.48
C ASP A 260 1.66 16.03 14.99
N ARG A 261 2.19 15.21 14.08
CA ARG A 261 2.47 15.66 12.72
C ARG A 261 2.51 14.54 11.68
N VAL A 262 1.89 14.81 10.54
CA VAL A 262 2.08 14.08 9.28
C VAL A 262 2.75 15.02 8.28
N ARG A 263 3.90 14.62 7.73
CA ARG A 263 4.61 15.42 6.72
C ARG A 263 5.19 14.54 5.63
N VAL A 264 5.10 15.00 4.38
CA VAL A 264 5.86 14.50 3.25
C VAL A 264 6.59 15.67 2.62
N SER A 265 7.91 15.63 2.54
CA SER A 265 8.67 16.64 1.79
C SER A 265 10.03 16.11 1.35
N PRO A 266 10.67 16.73 0.35
CA PRO A 266 12.07 16.52 0.08
C PRO A 266 12.92 16.89 1.31
N ARG A 267 13.91 16.07 1.64
CA ARG A 267 14.81 16.28 2.78
C ARG A 267 16.23 15.87 2.42
N LEU A 268 17.20 16.61 2.94
CA LEU A 268 18.60 16.18 2.95
C LEU A 268 18.78 15.00 3.91
N VAL A 269 19.44 13.97 3.43
CA VAL A 269 19.73 12.74 4.15
C VAL A 269 21.22 12.41 3.94
N PRO A 270 21.99 12.08 4.99
CA PRO A 270 23.38 11.69 4.79
C PRO A 270 23.48 10.40 3.98
N GLN A 271 24.39 10.36 3.00
CA GLN A 271 24.50 9.24 2.05
C GLN A 271 24.78 7.90 2.72
N ASN A 272 25.44 7.91 3.89
CA ASN A 272 25.81 6.71 4.65
C ASN A 272 24.77 6.36 5.73
N THR A 273 23.48 6.53 5.45
CA THR A 273 22.38 6.18 6.36
C THR A 273 21.36 5.28 5.68
N ALA A 274 20.56 4.57 6.48
CA ALA A 274 19.55 3.66 5.96
C ALA A 274 18.49 4.38 5.10
N LEU A 275 18.17 5.64 5.43
CA LEU A 275 17.20 6.45 4.67
C LEU A 275 17.71 6.87 3.28
N ALA A 276 19.00 6.73 2.97
CA ALA A 276 19.56 7.05 1.65
C ALA A 276 19.31 5.97 0.58
N VAL A 277 18.31 5.09 0.79
CA VAL A 277 17.92 4.02 -0.13
C VAL A 277 17.70 4.55 -1.56
N SER A 278 18.11 3.80 -2.58
CA SER A 278 18.05 4.22 -3.99
C SER A 278 17.12 3.36 -4.85
N GLY A 279 16.83 3.87 -6.05
CA GLY A 279 15.96 3.21 -7.02
C GLY A 279 14.51 3.16 -6.55
N THR A 280 13.83 2.05 -6.79
CA THR A 280 12.42 1.86 -6.42
C THR A 280 12.21 1.20 -5.04
N ARG A 281 13.29 1.04 -4.26
CA ARG A 281 13.21 0.47 -2.92
C ARG A 281 12.57 1.45 -1.95
N ASN A 282 11.81 0.92 -1.02
CA ASN A 282 11.26 1.65 0.11
C ASN A 282 12.02 1.31 1.40
N ILE A 283 11.91 2.19 2.38
CA ILE A 283 12.38 1.96 3.74
C ILE A 283 11.48 2.67 4.74
N VAL A 284 11.23 2.01 5.86
CA VAL A 284 10.65 2.62 7.06
C VAL A 284 11.64 2.51 8.21
N GLN A 285 11.90 3.65 8.84
CA GLN A 285 12.63 3.79 10.08
C GLN A 285 11.62 4.04 11.20
N LEU A 286 11.58 3.14 12.18
CA LEU A 286 10.78 3.28 13.39
C LEU A 286 11.69 3.74 14.53
N GLU A 287 11.37 4.89 15.12
CA GLU A 287 11.96 5.33 16.38
C GLU A 287 11.14 4.79 17.54
N THR A 288 11.79 4.19 18.53
CA THR A 288 11.13 3.53 19.65
C THR A 288 11.66 4.06 20.99
N LYS A 289 10.83 3.97 22.02
CA LYS A 289 11.19 4.37 23.40
C LYS A 289 12.39 3.59 23.96
N HIS A 290 12.57 2.33 23.56
CA HIS A 290 13.50 1.41 24.22
C HIS A 290 14.48 0.70 23.28
N ALA A 291 14.09 0.40 22.04
CA ALA A 291 14.93 -0.32 21.09
C ALA A 291 15.77 0.61 20.17
N GLY A 292 15.66 1.93 20.37
CA GLY A 292 16.30 2.91 19.49
C GLY A 292 15.62 2.91 18.12
N GLN A 293 16.41 2.79 17.06
CA GLN A 293 15.95 2.86 15.67
C GLN A 293 15.93 1.49 15.00
N LEU A 294 14.78 1.10 14.45
CA LEU A 294 14.65 -0.05 13.57
C LEU A 294 14.52 0.44 12.13
N ASN A 295 15.21 -0.20 11.19
CA ASN A 295 15.11 0.12 9.77
C ASN A 295 14.70 -1.12 8.99
N ILE A 296 13.57 -1.04 8.28
CA ILE A 296 13.00 -2.14 7.51
C ILE A 296 12.89 -1.69 6.05
N SER A 297 13.59 -2.38 5.16
CA SER A 297 13.64 -2.01 3.73
C SER A 297 13.34 -3.20 2.84
N GLY A 298 12.63 -2.92 1.77
CA GLY A 298 12.22 -3.91 0.78
C GLY A 298 11.65 -3.22 -0.46
N ARG A 299 10.88 -3.98 -1.23
CA ARG A 299 10.12 -3.45 -2.36
C ARG A 299 8.81 -2.86 -1.86
N GLY A 300 8.57 -1.60 -2.23
CA GLY A 300 7.43 -0.80 -1.77
C GLY A 300 6.17 -0.87 -2.62
N ALA A 301 6.25 -1.57 -3.75
CA ALA A 301 5.21 -1.73 -4.75
C ALA A 301 5.53 -2.95 -5.63
N GLY A 302 4.54 -3.36 -6.42
CA GLY A 302 4.59 -4.54 -7.29
C GLY A 302 3.46 -5.50 -6.96
N GLY A 303 2.91 -6.18 -7.98
CA GLY A 303 1.81 -7.11 -7.80
C GLY A 303 2.15 -8.24 -6.81
N PRO A 304 3.20 -9.04 -7.07
CA PRO A 304 3.63 -10.12 -6.18
C PRO A 304 4.05 -9.63 -4.79
N GLU A 305 4.75 -8.50 -4.73
CA GLU A 305 5.19 -7.90 -3.47
C GLU A 305 4.01 -7.50 -2.58
N THR A 306 3.04 -6.76 -3.10
CA THR A 306 1.86 -6.37 -2.35
C THR A 306 0.97 -7.57 -2.02
N ALA A 307 0.83 -8.53 -2.95
CA ALA A 307 0.10 -9.77 -2.69
C ALA A 307 0.73 -10.61 -1.56
N SER A 308 2.06 -10.58 -1.42
CA SER A 308 2.73 -11.27 -0.32
C SER A 308 2.35 -10.72 1.06
N ALA A 309 2.13 -9.40 1.17
CA ALA A 309 1.65 -8.77 2.40
C ALA A 309 0.17 -9.10 2.67
N VAL A 310 -0.68 -9.08 1.63
CA VAL A 310 -2.08 -9.53 1.73
C VAL A 310 -2.16 -10.97 2.25
N LEU A 311 -1.40 -11.88 1.66
CA LEU A 311 -1.42 -13.30 2.05
C LEU A 311 -0.80 -13.53 3.44
N ALA A 312 0.18 -12.71 3.85
CA ALA A 312 0.70 -12.72 5.22
C ALA A 312 -0.36 -12.26 6.24
N ASP A 313 -1.15 -11.23 5.92
CA ASP A 313 -2.27 -10.77 6.74
C ASP A 313 -3.35 -11.84 6.88
N ILE A 314 -3.67 -12.55 5.80
CA ILE A 314 -4.61 -13.68 5.85
C ILE A 314 -4.10 -14.76 6.81
N GLY A 315 -2.79 -15.03 6.82
CA GLY A 315 -2.16 -15.95 7.77
C GLY A 315 -2.15 -15.50 9.24
N ARG A 316 -2.48 -14.23 9.51
CA ARG A 316 -2.63 -13.64 10.86
C ARG A 316 -4.08 -13.57 11.35
N LEU A 317 -5.04 -14.04 10.54
CA LEU A 317 -6.44 -14.17 10.93
C LEU A 317 -6.67 -15.53 11.64
N ASP A 318 -7.57 -15.54 12.62
CA ASP A 318 -7.86 -16.70 13.48
C ASP A 318 -8.61 -17.84 12.76
#